data_AF-A0A2V4NFW2-F1
#
_entry.id   AF-A0A2V4NFW2-F1
#
_cell.length_a   1.000
_cell.length_b   1.000
_cell.length_c   1.000
_cell.angle_alpha   90.00
_cell.angle_beta   90.00
_cell.angle_gamma   90.00
#
_symmetry.space_group_name_H-M   'P 1'
#
loop_
_entity.id
_entity.type
_entity.pdbx_description
1 polymer ?
#
loop_
_entity_poly.entity_id
_entity_poly.type
_entity_poly.pdbx_seq_one_letter_code
_entity_poly.pdbx_strand_id
1 'polypeptide(L)'
;MSNSTLPGRRVASRVAARQKAGLSVRIAVYLRVSTRNQVEGSGLDQQEKDARAWIECWFRDMPFEIVGIFVDDGISGKIDNRRDQVKLKTVITAGEVDLVISQRIDRFGRTMRDIQRWVWEMNDLGLRVVTADGRIDSEHEIADLLLMCHKNKLSDRVREKSLARPHRELMALQASLQEAQAWLKDCEATQQEAKEREEFISSARLRVGSLTLAEKSALFAMFDVRVSAGNHRFRKRSGRPCPVTEWHKGTQHPVPADIDEEDWAGVREILAGYVAKSSFTKTTIDLRLAFNGMFYRLRTGTPWNEMTDAFGNPQRIRERQLTFFQRGAWQAVVEMLNQRGGGTPVYVAPTVPPLKITSCAGAAF
;
A
#
# COMPACT_ATOMS: atom_id res chain seq x y z
N MET A 1 56.69 17.26 -42.71
CA MET A 1 55.43 17.03 -41.96
C MET A 1 55.56 15.68 -41.27
N SER A 2 55.96 15.70 -40.00
CA SER A 2 56.29 14.51 -39.21
C SER A 2 55.02 13.86 -38.66
N ASN A 3 54.73 12.62 -39.08
CA ASN A 3 53.70 11.75 -38.52
C ASN A 3 53.87 11.62 -36.99
N SER A 4 52.92 12.16 -36.22
CA SER A 4 52.76 11.82 -34.80
C SER A 4 51.84 10.60 -34.69
N THR A 5 52.40 9.42 -34.92
CA THR A 5 51.75 8.15 -34.60
C THR A 5 51.59 8.09 -33.08
N LEU A 6 50.36 8.10 -32.57
CA LEU A 6 50.07 7.75 -31.17
C LEU A 6 50.60 6.33 -30.93
N PRO A 7 51.54 6.08 -30.00
CA PRO A 7 51.96 4.72 -29.67
C PRO A 7 51.00 4.13 -28.63
N GLY A 8 50.51 2.92 -28.87
CA GLY A 8 49.66 2.20 -27.93
C GLY A 8 48.87 1.09 -28.61
N ARG A 9 49.56 0.09 -29.18
CA ARG A 9 48.92 -1.16 -29.58
C ARG A 9 48.53 -1.85 -28.26
N ARG A 10 47.25 -1.80 -27.85
CA ARG A 10 46.78 -2.54 -26.66
C ARG A 10 47.15 -4.00 -26.83
N VAL A 11 48.15 -4.46 -26.10
CA VAL A 11 48.49 -5.87 -26.01
C VAL A 11 47.36 -6.56 -25.23
N ALA A 12 46.98 -7.76 -25.66
CA ALA A 12 45.92 -8.51 -24.99
C ALA A 12 46.32 -8.77 -23.53
N SER A 13 45.41 -8.49 -22.59
CA SER A 13 45.67 -8.72 -21.16
C SER A 13 45.93 -10.20 -20.89
N ARG A 14 47.01 -10.49 -20.18
CA ARG A 14 47.32 -11.84 -19.68
C ARG A 14 46.25 -12.36 -18.72
N VAL A 15 45.67 -11.47 -17.90
CA VAL A 15 44.58 -11.81 -16.97
C VAL A 15 43.34 -12.23 -17.75
N ALA A 16 42.91 -11.44 -18.74
CA ALA A 16 41.76 -11.77 -19.58
C ALA A 16 41.97 -13.06 -20.39
N ALA A 17 43.18 -13.29 -20.90
CA ALA A 17 43.52 -14.52 -21.62
C ALA A 17 43.42 -15.77 -20.72
N ARG A 18 43.89 -15.68 -19.47
CA ARG A 18 43.80 -16.79 -18.50
C ARG A 18 42.38 -17.02 -18.00
N GLN A 19 41.61 -15.94 -17.77
CA GLN A 19 40.18 -16.04 -17.45
C GLN A 19 39.41 -16.78 -18.54
N LYS A 20 39.63 -16.44 -19.81
CA LYS A 20 39.00 -17.13 -20.95
C LYS A 20 39.40 -18.61 -21.04
N ALA A 21 40.62 -18.95 -20.64
CA ALA A 21 41.14 -20.32 -20.61
C ALA A 21 40.81 -21.09 -19.32
N GLY A 22 40.18 -20.46 -18.32
CA GLY A 22 39.90 -21.07 -17.01
C GLY A 22 41.15 -21.40 -16.18
N LEU A 23 42.26 -20.70 -16.40
CA LEU A 23 43.54 -20.93 -15.73
C LEU A 23 43.75 -19.97 -14.55
N SER A 24 44.46 -20.42 -13.52
CA SER A 24 44.72 -19.61 -12.32
C SER A 24 45.50 -18.35 -12.63
N VAL A 25 45.05 -17.17 -12.21
CA VAL A 25 45.80 -15.90 -12.44
C VAL A 25 46.98 -15.77 -11.49
N ARG A 26 48.15 -15.44 -12.04
CA ARG A 26 49.41 -15.35 -11.29
C ARG A 26 49.66 -13.90 -10.87
N ILE A 27 49.72 -13.67 -9.56
CA ILE A 27 49.72 -12.35 -8.95
C ILE A 27 51.03 -12.12 -8.20
N ALA A 28 51.64 -10.96 -8.39
CA ALA A 28 52.76 -10.49 -7.58
C ALA A 28 52.33 -9.30 -6.71
N VAL A 29 52.71 -9.34 -5.43
CA VAL A 29 52.47 -8.24 -4.49
C VAL A 29 53.77 -7.44 -4.36
N TYR A 30 53.70 -6.12 -4.58
CA TYR A 30 54.85 -5.24 -4.46
C TYR A 30 54.68 -4.24 -3.32
N LEU A 31 55.62 -4.26 -2.38
CA LEU A 31 55.63 -3.46 -1.15
C LEU A 31 56.86 -2.56 -1.11
N ARG A 32 56.75 -1.38 -0.47
CA ARG A 32 57.88 -0.46 -0.31
C ARG A 32 57.83 0.28 1.03
N VAL A 33 58.95 0.31 1.74
CA VAL A 33 59.09 1.05 3.03
C VAL A 33 59.78 2.38 2.79
N SER A 34 59.21 3.50 3.23
CA SER A 34 59.81 4.83 3.01
C SER A 34 60.52 5.44 4.22
N THR A 35 60.41 4.86 5.42
CA THR A 35 61.04 5.41 6.64
C THR A 35 61.54 4.32 7.59
N ARG A 36 62.65 4.62 8.29
CA ARG A 36 63.28 3.75 9.31
C ARG A 36 62.35 3.45 10.51
N ASN A 37 61.34 4.29 10.74
CA ASN A 37 60.33 4.13 11.81
C ASN A 37 59.17 3.20 11.47
N GLN A 38 59.07 2.69 10.23
CA GLN A 38 58.05 1.70 9.85
C GLN A 38 58.57 0.25 9.91
N VAL A 39 59.80 0.05 10.40
CA VAL A 39 60.41 -1.27 10.59
C VAL A 39 59.79 -1.99 11.81
N GLU A 40 59.09 -1.27 12.70
CA GLU A 40 58.29 -1.85 13.78
C GLU A 40 56.89 -2.28 13.27
N GLY A 41 56.86 -3.36 12.50
CA GLY A 41 55.77 -4.35 12.41
C GLY A 41 54.40 -3.97 11.83
N SER A 42 53.98 -2.70 11.80
CA SER A 42 52.57 -2.37 11.45
C SER A 42 52.35 -1.92 10.01
N GLY A 43 53.37 -1.34 9.35
CA GLY A 43 53.21 -0.70 8.05
C GLY A 43 53.27 -1.65 6.84
N LEU A 44 54.10 -2.70 6.90
CA LEU A 44 54.21 -3.69 5.83
C LEU A 44 53.09 -4.72 5.91
N ASP A 45 52.80 -5.20 7.11
CA ASP A 45 51.72 -6.15 7.38
C ASP A 45 50.37 -5.59 6.93
N GLN A 46 50.10 -4.31 7.18
CA GLN A 46 48.88 -3.68 6.69
C GLN A 46 48.86 -3.53 5.16
N GLN A 47 49.99 -3.20 4.54
CA GLN A 47 50.07 -3.12 3.07
C GLN A 47 49.81 -4.48 2.40
N GLU A 48 50.40 -5.54 2.95
CA GLU A 48 50.17 -6.90 2.46
C GLU A 48 48.72 -7.33 2.70
N LYS A 49 48.17 -7.07 3.88
CA LYS A 49 46.78 -7.38 4.22
C LYS A 49 45.79 -6.70 3.29
N ASP A 50 45.98 -5.42 3.00
CA ASP A 50 45.13 -4.67 2.07
C ASP A 50 45.20 -5.27 0.65
N ALA A 51 46.41 -5.61 0.19
CA ALA A 51 46.59 -6.23 -1.13
C ALA A 51 45.94 -7.62 -1.20
N ARG A 52 46.09 -8.46 -0.16
CA ARG A 52 45.44 -9.78 -0.09
C ARG A 52 43.93 -9.69 -0.05
N ALA A 53 43.39 -8.80 0.79
CA ALA A 53 41.94 -8.58 0.88
C ALA A 53 41.34 -8.14 -0.47
N TRP A 54 42.06 -7.30 -1.21
CA TRP A 54 41.65 -6.91 -2.56
C TRP A 54 41.64 -8.11 -3.51
N ILE A 55 42.72 -8.91 -3.52
CA ILE A 55 42.84 -10.12 -4.38
C ILE A 55 41.70 -11.10 -4.09
N GLU A 56 41.46 -11.42 -2.82
CA GLU A 56 40.41 -12.35 -2.39
C GLU A 56 39.01 -11.87 -2.78
N CYS A 57 38.77 -10.56 -2.70
CA CYS A 57 37.50 -9.98 -3.10
C CYS A 57 37.28 -10.04 -4.62
N TRP A 58 38.31 -9.68 -5.40
CA TRP A 58 38.21 -9.56 -6.86
C TRP A 58 38.22 -10.92 -7.58
N PHE A 59 38.98 -11.89 -7.05
CA PHE A 59 39.15 -13.22 -7.65
C PHE A 59 38.39 -14.31 -6.88
N ARG A 60 37.32 -13.96 -6.14
CA ARG A 60 36.52 -14.90 -5.34
C ARG A 60 36.10 -16.15 -6.13
N ASP A 61 35.68 -15.96 -7.37
CA ASP A 61 35.10 -17.01 -8.23
C ASP A 61 36.11 -17.53 -9.27
N MET A 62 37.40 -17.23 -9.12
CA MET A 62 38.42 -17.60 -10.11
C MET A 62 39.74 -17.99 -9.42
N PRO A 63 40.36 -19.11 -9.80
CA PRO A 63 41.58 -19.53 -9.12
C PRO A 63 42.70 -18.50 -9.31
N PHE A 64 43.46 -18.23 -8.26
CA PHE A 64 44.60 -17.34 -8.32
C PHE A 64 45.77 -17.89 -7.50
N GLU A 65 46.97 -17.45 -7.84
CA GLU A 65 48.21 -17.83 -7.17
C GLU A 65 49.04 -16.58 -6.91
N ILE A 66 49.51 -16.41 -5.68
CA ILE A 66 50.47 -15.37 -5.35
C ILE A 66 51.87 -15.92 -5.60
N VAL A 67 52.48 -15.52 -6.73
CA VAL A 67 53.80 -16.00 -7.18
C VAL A 67 54.92 -15.50 -6.27
N GLY A 68 54.73 -14.32 -5.67
CA GLY A 68 55.71 -13.78 -4.75
C GLY A 68 55.34 -12.42 -4.20
N ILE A 69 55.98 -12.08 -3.08
CA ILE A 69 55.93 -10.78 -2.44
C ILE A 69 57.31 -10.15 -2.60
N PHE A 70 57.35 -8.98 -3.22
CA PHE A 70 58.57 -8.25 -3.54
C PHE A 70 58.63 -6.99 -2.68
N VAL A 71 59.71 -6.80 -1.92
CA VAL A 71 59.79 -5.74 -0.91
C VAL A 71 61.05 -4.91 -1.12
N ASP A 72 60.87 -3.60 -1.37
CA ASP A 72 61.99 -2.67 -1.51
C ASP A 72 62.15 -1.73 -0.30
N ASP A 73 63.41 -1.56 0.14
CA ASP A 73 63.81 -0.63 1.20
C ASP A 73 64.07 0.77 0.64
N GLY A 74 63.21 1.73 0.97
CA GLY A 74 63.35 3.15 0.58
C GLY A 74 64.25 3.99 1.50
N ILE A 75 65.04 3.36 2.39
CA ILE A 75 65.78 4.03 3.48
C ILE A 75 67.14 4.62 3.03
N SER A 76 67.66 4.26 1.86
CA SER A 76 68.98 4.74 1.41
C SER A 76 68.94 6.19 0.90
N GLY A 77 69.38 7.12 1.74
CA GLY A 77 69.53 8.55 1.43
C GLY A 77 70.61 8.90 0.40
N LYS A 78 71.22 7.93 -0.30
CA LYS A 78 72.18 8.22 -1.38
C LYS A 78 71.99 7.43 -2.68
N ILE A 79 71.25 6.31 -2.73
CA ILE A 79 70.94 5.57 -3.98
C ILE A 79 69.60 4.82 -3.80
N ASP A 80 68.67 4.96 -4.74
CA ASP A 80 67.39 4.23 -4.80
C ASP A 80 67.65 2.72 -5.03
N ASN A 81 67.75 1.93 -3.95
CA ASN A 81 68.11 0.51 -4.02
C ASN A 81 66.87 -0.36 -4.28
N ARG A 82 66.37 -0.33 -5.52
CA ARG A 82 65.17 -1.07 -5.95
C ARG A 82 65.46 -2.49 -6.43
N ARG A 83 66.10 -3.30 -5.57
CA ARG A 83 66.54 -4.65 -5.95
C ARG A 83 65.36 -5.55 -6.26
N ASP A 84 64.29 -5.44 -5.49
CA ASP A 84 63.12 -6.31 -5.63
C ASP A 84 62.18 -5.84 -6.73
N GLN A 85 62.11 -4.53 -7.04
CA GLN A 85 61.49 -4.07 -8.28
C GLN A 85 62.21 -4.60 -9.53
N VAL A 86 63.54 -4.72 -9.50
CA VAL A 86 64.31 -5.31 -10.62
C VAL A 86 64.00 -6.81 -10.74
N LYS A 87 63.99 -7.55 -9.62
CA LYS A 87 63.57 -8.97 -9.64
C LYS A 87 62.15 -9.14 -10.16
N LEU A 88 61.22 -8.30 -9.71
CA LEU A 88 59.84 -8.28 -10.17
C LEU A 88 59.75 -8.07 -11.69
N LYS A 89 60.51 -7.11 -12.24
CA LYS A 89 60.58 -6.90 -13.70
C LYS A 89 61.10 -8.13 -14.44
N THR A 90 62.09 -8.85 -13.90
CA THR A 90 62.60 -10.09 -14.49
C THR A 90 61.51 -11.15 -14.58
N VAL A 91 60.78 -11.40 -13.47
CA VAL A 91 59.69 -12.39 -13.40
C VAL A 91 58.52 -12.00 -14.32
N ILE A 92 58.19 -10.71 -14.42
CA ILE A 92 57.17 -10.19 -15.35
C ILE A 92 57.58 -10.44 -16.81
N THR A 93 58.85 -10.17 -17.14
CA THR A 93 59.39 -10.33 -18.50
C THR A 93 59.49 -11.81 -18.89
N ALA A 94 59.77 -12.69 -17.94
CA ALA A 94 59.72 -14.14 -18.13
C ALA A 94 58.30 -14.68 -18.37
N GLY A 95 57.27 -13.86 -18.18
CA GLY A 95 55.88 -14.28 -18.38
C GLY A 95 55.30 -15.04 -17.19
N GLU A 96 55.92 -14.96 -16.02
CA GLU A 96 55.54 -15.72 -14.82
C GLU A 96 54.45 -15.02 -13.99
N VAL A 97 54.20 -13.73 -14.23
CA VAL A 97 53.19 -12.92 -13.55
C VAL A 97 52.23 -12.31 -14.58
N ASP A 98 50.95 -12.26 -14.21
CA ASP A 98 49.86 -11.70 -15.01
C ASP A 98 49.34 -10.38 -14.43
N LEU A 99 49.39 -10.23 -13.10
CA LEU A 99 48.93 -9.04 -12.36
C LEU A 99 49.93 -8.63 -11.29
N VAL A 100 50.17 -7.32 -11.16
CA VAL A 100 50.88 -6.73 -10.01
C VAL A 100 49.95 -5.84 -9.21
N ILE A 101 49.94 -6.04 -7.88
CA ILE A 101 49.23 -5.19 -6.94
C ILE A 101 50.19 -4.54 -5.94
N SER A 102 49.90 -3.29 -5.61
CA SER A 102 50.52 -2.59 -4.47
C SER A 102 49.45 -1.85 -3.66
N GLN A 103 49.73 -1.45 -2.42
CA GLN A 103 48.73 -0.75 -1.60
C GLN A 103 48.34 0.60 -2.22
N ARG A 104 49.33 1.35 -2.70
CA ARG A 104 49.18 2.71 -3.24
C ARG A 104 50.11 2.95 -4.41
N ILE A 105 49.73 3.92 -5.24
CA ILE A 105 50.43 4.29 -6.48
C ILE A 105 51.89 4.73 -6.28
N ASP A 106 52.19 5.39 -5.15
CA ASP A 106 53.51 5.97 -4.83
C ASP A 106 54.57 4.91 -4.51
N ARG A 107 54.20 3.63 -4.54
CA ARG A 107 55.12 2.50 -4.41
C ARG A 107 55.85 2.24 -5.72
N PHE A 108 55.17 2.37 -6.87
CA PHE A 108 55.76 2.11 -8.19
C PHE A 108 56.81 3.15 -8.63
N GLY A 109 56.71 4.39 -8.14
CA GLY A 109 57.67 5.46 -8.44
C GLY A 109 57.55 6.67 -7.51
N ARG A 110 58.59 7.52 -7.52
CA ARG A 110 58.66 8.73 -6.68
C ARG A 110 57.99 9.94 -7.33
N THR A 111 57.90 9.93 -8.65
CA THR A 111 57.18 10.95 -9.43
C THR A 111 56.08 10.28 -10.26
N MET A 112 55.02 11.03 -10.54
CA MET A 112 53.94 10.54 -11.41
C MET A 112 54.45 10.14 -12.80
N ARG A 113 55.48 10.82 -13.33
CA ARG A 113 56.10 10.47 -14.61
C ARG A 113 56.75 9.09 -14.59
N ASP A 114 57.40 8.73 -13.48
CA ASP A 114 58.02 7.42 -13.31
C ASP A 114 56.96 6.33 -13.16
N ILE A 115 55.90 6.61 -12.39
CA ILE A 115 54.77 5.70 -12.24
C ILE A 115 54.11 5.43 -13.59
N GLN A 116 53.82 6.46 -14.38
CA GLN A 116 53.21 6.33 -15.70
C GLN A 116 54.06 5.49 -16.65
N ARG A 117 55.36 5.79 -16.71
CA ARG A 117 56.29 5.02 -17.52
C ARG A 117 56.29 3.55 -17.11
N TRP A 118 56.35 3.28 -15.80
CA TRP A 118 56.35 1.93 -15.28
C TRP A 118 55.05 1.19 -15.62
N VAL A 119 53.88 1.79 -15.37
CA VAL A 119 52.57 1.19 -15.70
C VAL A 119 52.44 0.90 -17.20
N TRP A 120 52.89 1.80 -18.07
CA TRP A 120 52.88 1.55 -19.51
C TRP A 120 53.84 0.46 -19.94
N GLU A 121 55.08 0.45 -19.44
CA GLU A 121 56.03 -0.64 -19.69
C GLU A 121 55.43 -2.00 -19.31
N MET A 122 54.67 -2.06 -18.21
CA MET A 122 54.00 -3.29 -17.78
C MET A 122 52.81 -3.64 -18.68
N ASN A 123 51.97 -2.67 -19.04
CA ASN A 123 50.83 -2.88 -19.94
C ASN A 123 51.29 -3.33 -21.35
N ASP A 124 52.39 -2.80 -21.87
CA ASP A 124 52.97 -3.22 -23.16
C ASP A 124 53.46 -4.68 -23.13
N LEU A 125 53.71 -5.23 -21.94
CA LEU A 125 53.99 -6.66 -21.74
C LEU A 125 52.70 -7.48 -21.54
N GLY A 126 51.52 -6.85 -21.51
CA GLY A 126 50.21 -7.46 -21.25
C GLY A 126 49.89 -7.68 -19.77
N LEU A 127 50.65 -7.07 -18.86
CA LEU A 127 50.47 -7.18 -17.41
C LEU A 127 49.40 -6.19 -16.92
N ARG A 128 48.52 -6.63 -16.00
CA ARG A 128 47.59 -5.73 -15.29
C ARG A 128 48.26 -5.13 -14.04
N VAL A 129 48.09 -3.84 -13.82
CA VAL A 129 48.60 -3.13 -12.64
C VAL A 129 47.44 -2.56 -11.83
N VAL A 130 47.41 -2.87 -10.54
CA VAL A 130 46.33 -2.48 -9.63
C VAL A 130 46.87 -1.85 -8.34
N THR A 131 46.12 -0.91 -7.77
CA THR A 131 46.31 -0.48 -6.38
C THR A 131 45.16 -0.92 -5.47
N ALA A 132 45.48 -1.39 -4.26
CA ALA A 132 44.48 -1.88 -3.30
C ALA A 132 43.50 -0.80 -2.84
N ASP A 133 43.91 0.48 -2.87
CA ASP A 133 43.04 1.63 -2.61
C ASP A 133 42.07 1.98 -3.75
N GLY A 134 42.08 1.20 -4.85
CA GLY A 134 41.18 1.35 -6.00
C GLY A 134 41.46 2.56 -6.89
N ARG A 135 42.58 3.28 -6.66
CA ARG A 135 42.91 4.48 -7.46
C ARG A 135 43.46 4.17 -8.84
N ILE A 136 44.09 3.01 -9.03
CA ILE A 136 44.56 2.54 -10.32
C ILE A 136 44.06 1.12 -10.54
N ASP A 137 43.49 0.93 -11.72
CA ASP A 137 43.34 -0.36 -12.36
C ASP A 137 43.61 -0.20 -13.85
N SER A 138 44.72 -0.76 -14.32
CA SER A 138 45.21 -0.52 -15.68
C SER A 138 44.31 -1.09 -16.79
N GLU A 139 43.27 -1.87 -16.44
CA GLU A 139 42.23 -2.33 -17.36
C GLU A 139 40.99 -1.42 -17.41
N HIS A 140 40.82 -0.51 -16.44
CA HIS A 140 39.69 0.43 -16.42
C HIS A 140 39.98 1.68 -17.26
N GLU A 141 39.01 2.11 -18.08
CA GLU A 141 39.12 3.30 -18.95
C GLU A 141 39.44 4.60 -18.16
N ILE A 142 39.04 4.65 -16.89
CA ILE A 142 39.30 5.77 -15.97
C ILE A 142 40.80 5.88 -15.65
N ALA A 143 41.53 4.76 -15.58
CA ALA A 143 42.97 4.77 -15.33
C ALA A 143 43.74 5.35 -16.52
N ASP A 144 43.37 4.98 -17.75
CA ASP A 144 43.91 5.60 -18.96
C ASP A 144 43.66 7.11 -18.98
N LEU A 145 42.46 7.54 -18.57
CA LEU A 145 42.12 8.96 -18.47
C LEU A 145 42.98 9.70 -17.42
N LEU A 146 43.17 9.12 -16.23
CA LEU A 146 44.00 9.67 -15.16
C LEU A 146 45.48 9.74 -15.57
N LEU A 147 45.98 8.72 -16.26
CA LEU A 147 47.35 8.68 -16.79
C LEU A 147 47.52 9.70 -17.94
N MET A 148 46.54 9.84 -18.84
CA MET A 148 46.56 10.82 -19.93
C MET A 148 46.48 12.27 -19.44
N CYS A 149 45.66 12.56 -18.43
CA CYS A 149 45.45 13.89 -17.86
C CYS A 149 46.70 14.55 -17.28
N HIS A 150 47.77 13.78 -17.04
CA HIS A 150 49.01 14.28 -16.44
C HIS A 150 50.18 14.33 -17.44
N LYS A 151 50.21 13.45 -18.47
CA LYS A 151 51.27 13.46 -19.51
C LYS A 151 51.17 14.70 -20.41
N ASN A 152 49.93 15.04 -20.74
CA ASN A 152 49.62 16.25 -21.48
C ASN A 152 49.09 17.23 -20.45
N LYS A 153 49.64 18.45 -20.37
CA LYS A 153 48.90 19.60 -19.84
C LYS A 153 47.66 19.80 -20.72
N LEU A 154 46.71 18.87 -20.66
CA LEU A 154 45.46 18.93 -21.41
C LEU A 154 44.77 20.18 -20.91
N SER A 155 44.51 21.10 -21.84
CA SER A 155 43.68 22.25 -21.53
C SER A 155 42.39 21.76 -20.90
N ASP A 156 41.86 22.51 -19.93
CA ASP A 156 40.68 22.14 -19.14
C ASP A 156 39.52 21.62 -20.03
N ARG A 157 39.45 22.09 -21.28
CA ARG A 157 38.53 21.65 -22.34
C ARG A 157 38.52 20.15 -22.64
N VAL A 158 39.66 19.45 -22.62
CA VAL A 158 39.67 18.01 -22.94
C VAL A 158 39.29 17.18 -21.71
N ARG A 159 39.67 17.63 -20.50
CA ARG A 159 39.19 17.06 -19.24
C ARG A 159 37.68 17.19 -19.12
N GLU A 160 37.16 18.37 -19.41
CA GLU A 160 35.74 18.69 -19.36
C GLU A 160 34.95 17.87 -20.38
N LYS A 161 35.43 17.72 -21.62
CA LYS A 161 34.77 16.86 -22.62
C LYS A 161 34.73 15.38 -22.25
N SER A 162 35.81 14.84 -21.67
CA SER A 162 35.86 13.42 -21.30
C SER A 162 35.06 13.11 -20.05
N LEU A 163 34.95 14.06 -19.10
CA LEU A 163 34.13 13.90 -17.89
C LEU A 163 32.65 14.28 -18.11
N ALA A 164 32.34 15.02 -19.17
CA ALA A 164 30.98 15.49 -19.45
C ALA A 164 29.95 14.36 -19.61
N ARG A 165 30.34 13.21 -20.18
CA ARG A 165 29.43 12.08 -20.36
C ARG A 165 29.15 11.36 -19.02
N PRO A 166 30.16 10.88 -18.28
CA PRO A 166 29.92 10.29 -16.95
C PRO A 166 29.21 11.24 -15.98
N HIS A 167 29.52 12.53 -16.04
CA HIS A 167 28.85 13.53 -15.20
C HIS A 167 27.36 13.68 -15.55
N ARG A 168 27.00 13.67 -16.84
CA ARG A 168 25.60 13.65 -17.27
C ARG A 168 24.89 12.38 -16.83
N GLU A 169 25.53 11.22 -16.96
CA GLU A 169 24.97 9.93 -16.52
C GLU A 169 24.74 9.92 -15.00
N LEU A 170 25.68 10.44 -14.21
CA LEU A 170 25.53 10.56 -12.75
C LEU A 170 24.38 11.50 -12.37
N MET A 171 24.27 12.66 -13.03
CA MET A 171 23.16 13.60 -12.80
C MET A 171 21.81 12.99 -13.16
N ALA A 172 21.73 12.24 -14.27
CA ALA A 172 20.50 11.55 -14.67
C ALA A 172 20.08 10.46 -13.66
N LEU A 173 21.04 9.70 -13.13
CA LEU A 173 20.79 8.71 -12.08
C LEU A 173 20.36 9.35 -10.77
N GLN A 174 20.98 10.45 -10.36
CA GLN A 174 20.58 11.20 -9.17
C GLN A 174 19.16 11.75 -9.28
N ALA A 175 18.79 12.29 -10.44
CA ALA A 175 17.43 12.75 -10.72
C ALA A 175 16.41 11.59 -10.65
N SER A 176 16.73 10.45 -11.26
CA SER A 176 15.88 9.25 -11.23
C SER A 176 15.69 8.72 -9.80
N LEU A 177 16.74 8.77 -8.98
CA LEU A 177 16.69 8.36 -7.58
C LEU A 177 15.82 9.30 -6.75
N GLN A 178 15.92 10.62 -6.96
CA GLN A 178 15.05 11.59 -6.29
C GLN A 178 13.57 11.38 -6.66
N GLU A 179 13.28 11.11 -7.93
CA GLU A 179 11.93 10.81 -8.40
C GLU A 179 11.37 9.54 -7.73
N ALA A 180 12.16 8.46 -7.72
CA ALA A 180 11.78 7.21 -7.06
C ALA A 180 11.54 7.40 -5.54
N GLN A 181 12.35 8.23 -4.87
CA GLN A 181 12.16 8.56 -3.46
C GLN A 181 10.89 9.36 -3.19
N ALA A 182 10.54 10.30 -4.07
CA ALA A 182 9.29 11.05 -3.98
C ALA A 182 8.09 10.10 -4.13
N TRP A 183 8.13 9.22 -5.14
CA TRP A 183 7.11 8.19 -5.34
C TRP A 183 6.95 7.26 -4.14
N LEU A 184 8.06 6.80 -3.56
CA LEU A 184 8.02 5.95 -2.37
C LEU A 184 7.31 6.65 -1.21
N LYS A 185 7.63 7.93 -0.97
CA LYS A 185 7.00 8.73 0.07
C LYS A 185 5.50 8.90 -0.16
N ASP A 186 5.08 9.13 -1.40
CA ASP A 186 3.66 9.25 -1.75
C ASP A 186 2.92 7.91 -1.58
N CYS A 187 3.55 6.80 -1.96
CA CYS A 187 3.01 5.45 -1.71
C CYS A 187 2.90 5.14 -0.21
N GLU A 188 3.91 5.46 0.59
CA GLU A 188 3.90 5.28 2.04
C GLU A 188 2.80 6.11 2.70
N ALA A 189 2.63 7.37 2.30
CA ALA A 189 1.55 8.22 2.77
C ALA A 189 0.18 7.63 2.43
N THR A 190 0.00 7.18 1.19
CA THR A 190 -1.26 6.55 0.74
C THR A 190 -1.54 5.25 1.50
N GLN A 191 -0.51 4.45 1.77
CA GLN A 191 -0.64 3.21 2.53
C GLN A 191 -0.99 3.48 4.00
N GLN A 192 -0.41 4.53 4.60
CA GLN A 192 -0.73 4.94 5.96
C GLN A 192 -2.18 5.42 6.07
N GLU A 193 -2.64 6.26 5.14
CA GLU A 193 -4.04 6.67 5.07
C GLU A 193 -4.99 5.47 4.92
N ALA A 194 -4.63 4.48 4.09
CA ALA A 194 -5.44 3.27 3.91
C ALA A 194 -5.57 2.45 5.20
N LYS A 195 -4.47 2.30 5.97
CA LYS A 195 -4.48 1.61 7.27
C LYS A 195 -5.37 2.32 8.29
N GLU A 196 -5.24 3.64 8.39
CA GLU A 196 -6.05 4.45 9.32
C GLU A 196 -7.55 4.33 8.99
N ARG A 197 -7.90 4.30 7.70
CA ARG A 197 -9.29 4.06 7.25
C ARG A 197 -9.76 2.65 7.63
N GLU A 198 -8.93 1.63 7.45
CA GLU A 198 -9.27 0.24 7.78
C GLU A 198 -9.47 0.04 9.30
N GLU A 199 -8.62 0.65 10.13
CA GLU A 199 -8.76 0.69 11.59
C GLU A 199 -10.04 1.41 12.01
N PHE A 200 -10.36 2.55 11.37
CA PHE A 200 -11.60 3.28 11.61
C PHE A 200 -12.84 2.46 11.23
N ILE A 201 -12.87 1.81 10.06
CA ILE A 201 -14.00 0.96 9.64
C ILE A 201 -14.16 -0.23 10.61
N SER A 202 -13.06 -0.88 10.97
CA SER A 202 -13.07 -2.05 11.85
C SER A 202 -13.59 -1.71 13.25
N SER A 203 -13.15 -0.58 13.81
CA SER A 203 -13.64 -0.09 15.10
C SER A 203 -15.09 0.40 15.03
N ALA A 204 -15.48 1.08 13.95
CA ALA A 204 -16.85 1.53 13.73
C ALA A 204 -17.84 0.36 13.62
N ARG A 205 -17.47 -0.74 12.96
CA ARG A 205 -18.32 -1.95 12.82
C ARG A 205 -18.77 -2.52 14.17
N LEU A 206 -17.93 -2.42 15.19
CA LEU A 206 -18.21 -2.92 16.55
C LEU A 206 -19.00 -1.92 17.41
N ARG A 207 -19.13 -0.65 16.98
CA ARG A 207 -19.63 0.46 17.79
C ARG A 207 -20.61 1.40 17.07
N VAL A 208 -21.20 0.99 15.95
CA VAL A 208 -22.06 1.86 15.09
C VAL A 208 -23.12 2.63 15.88
N GLY A 209 -23.71 2.02 16.92
CA GLY A 209 -24.71 2.66 17.78
C GLY A 209 -24.17 3.77 18.70
N SER A 210 -22.89 3.73 19.09
CA SER A 210 -22.26 4.70 20.00
C SER A 210 -21.37 5.73 19.30
N LEU A 211 -21.31 5.73 17.97
CA LEU A 211 -20.56 6.74 17.21
C LEU A 211 -21.16 8.13 17.42
N THR A 212 -20.27 9.10 17.62
CA THR A 212 -20.60 10.52 17.65
C THR A 212 -21.11 11.00 16.29
N LEU A 213 -21.75 12.18 16.25
CA LEU A 213 -22.20 12.80 15.01
C LEU A 213 -21.04 13.08 14.03
N ALA A 214 -19.87 13.48 14.55
CA ALA A 214 -18.69 13.73 13.74
C ALA A 214 -18.15 12.44 13.09
N GLU A 215 -18.04 11.36 13.86
CA GLU A 215 -17.60 10.06 13.35
C GLU A 215 -18.60 9.47 12.34
N LYS A 216 -19.91 9.62 12.60
CA LYS A 216 -20.96 9.24 11.63
C LYS A 216 -20.80 10.01 10.32
N SER A 217 -20.57 11.32 10.40
CA SER A 217 -20.32 12.16 9.22
C SER A 217 -19.09 11.71 8.43
N ALA A 218 -17.98 11.38 9.10
CA ALA A 218 -16.76 10.89 8.45
C ALA A 218 -16.99 9.53 7.76
N LEU A 219 -17.72 8.62 8.40
CA LEU A 219 -18.09 7.33 7.83
C LEU A 219 -18.99 7.49 6.59
N PHE A 220 -19.97 8.39 6.64
CA PHE A 220 -20.83 8.72 5.49
C PHE A 220 -20.11 9.47 4.37
N ALA A 221 -18.98 10.12 4.64
CA ALA A 221 -18.15 10.73 3.59
C ALA A 221 -17.30 9.68 2.85
N MET A 222 -16.92 8.59 3.53
CA MET A 222 -16.07 7.52 2.99
C MET A 222 -16.79 6.64 1.96
N PHE A 223 -18.08 6.39 2.18
CA PHE A 223 -18.96 5.72 1.23
C PHE A 223 -19.86 6.81 0.68
N ASP A 224 -19.91 7.08 -0.64
CA ASP A 224 -20.79 8.10 -1.24
C ASP A 224 -22.27 7.73 -0.98
N VAL A 225 -22.74 7.98 0.25
CA VAL A 225 -24.06 7.57 0.73
C VAL A 225 -25.03 8.66 0.35
N ARG A 226 -25.83 8.39 -0.67
CA ARG A 226 -26.95 9.24 -1.05
C ARG A 226 -28.24 8.70 -0.46
N VAL A 227 -28.98 9.58 0.19
CA VAL A 227 -30.35 9.32 0.63
C VAL A 227 -31.27 10.02 -0.35
N SER A 228 -32.07 9.25 -1.05
CA SER A 228 -33.10 9.76 -1.95
C SER A 228 -34.47 9.47 -1.37
N ALA A 229 -35.31 10.50 -1.27
CA ALA A 229 -36.71 10.30 -0.94
C ALA A 229 -37.43 9.70 -2.16
N GLY A 230 -38.08 8.55 -1.97
CA GLY A 230 -38.98 7.99 -2.97
C GLY A 230 -40.19 8.91 -3.18
N ASN A 231 -40.80 8.83 -4.36
CA ASN A 231 -42.06 9.53 -4.62
C ASN A 231 -43.15 8.99 -3.69
N HIS A 232 -43.56 9.80 -2.72
CA HIS A 232 -44.66 9.50 -1.82
C HIS A 232 -45.67 10.64 -1.82
N ARG A 233 -46.92 10.33 -2.15
CA ARG A 233 -48.02 11.28 -1.97
C ARG A 233 -48.56 11.13 -0.55
N PHE A 234 -48.22 12.08 0.32
CA PHE A 234 -48.88 12.23 1.59
C PHE A 234 -50.36 12.57 1.36
N ARG A 235 -51.25 11.59 1.50
CA ARG A 235 -52.70 11.84 1.50
C ARG A 235 -53.06 12.55 2.81
N LYS A 236 -53.10 13.89 2.78
CA LYS A 236 -53.63 14.70 3.89
C LYS A 236 -55.10 14.34 4.08
N ARG A 237 -55.41 13.63 5.17
CA ARG A 237 -56.79 13.29 5.53
C ARG A 237 -57.44 14.52 6.15
N SER A 238 -58.30 15.20 5.40
CA SER A 238 -59.17 16.25 5.94
C SER A 238 -60.30 15.61 6.76
N GLY A 239 -60.45 15.99 8.02
CA GLY A 239 -61.53 15.53 8.90
C GLY A 239 -61.07 15.26 10.33
N ARG A 240 -62.04 15.05 11.24
CA ARG A 240 -61.73 14.62 12.61
C ARG A 240 -61.13 13.20 12.59
N PRO A 241 -60.04 12.94 13.33
CA PRO A 241 -59.51 11.59 13.50
C PRO A 241 -60.59 10.61 13.96
N CYS A 242 -60.54 9.37 13.49
CA CYS A 242 -61.48 8.33 13.92
C CYS A 242 -61.25 8.05 15.43
N PRO A 243 -62.29 8.17 16.30
CA PRO A 243 -62.12 7.97 17.74
C PRO A 243 -61.52 6.61 18.11
N VAL A 244 -61.90 5.56 17.37
CA VAL A 244 -61.38 4.20 17.57
C VAL A 244 -59.90 4.11 17.24
N THR A 245 -59.46 4.77 16.16
CA THR A 245 -58.03 4.84 15.79
C THR A 245 -57.22 5.58 16.85
N GLU A 246 -57.73 6.71 17.35
CA GLU A 246 -57.06 7.47 18.39
C GLU A 246 -56.99 6.72 19.72
N TRP A 247 -58.03 5.95 20.06
CA TRP A 247 -57.99 5.05 21.21
C TRP A 247 -56.87 4.03 21.10
N HIS A 248 -56.79 3.26 20.00
CA HIS A 248 -55.69 2.28 19.81
C HIS A 248 -54.30 2.92 19.87
N LYS A 249 -54.13 4.14 19.33
CA LYS A 249 -52.86 4.87 19.42
C LYS A 249 -52.53 5.30 20.86
N GLY A 250 -53.52 5.87 21.55
CA GLY A 250 -53.35 6.43 22.89
C GLY A 250 -53.19 5.36 23.97
N THR A 251 -53.89 4.23 23.85
CA THR A 251 -53.84 3.13 24.82
C THR A 251 -52.86 2.02 24.43
N GLN A 252 -52.24 2.11 23.25
CA GLN A 252 -51.34 1.11 22.68
C GLN A 252 -51.94 -0.31 22.58
N HIS A 253 -53.27 -0.45 22.59
CA HIS A 253 -53.90 -1.75 22.38
C HIS A 253 -53.69 -2.15 20.91
N PRO A 254 -53.16 -3.34 20.62
CA PRO A 254 -53.04 -3.79 19.25
C PRO A 254 -54.44 -4.05 18.65
N VAL A 255 -54.54 -3.92 17.33
CA VAL A 255 -55.72 -4.30 16.57
C VAL A 255 -55.71 -5.83 16.46
N PRO A 256 -56.76 -6.53 16.94
CA PRO A 256 -56.81 -7.99 16.89
C PRO A 256 -56.66 -8.57 15.49
N ALA A 257 -56.34 -9.87 15.39
CA ALA A 257 -56.44 -10.64 14.15
C ALA A 257 -57.90 -10.77 13.69
N ASP A 258 -58.12 -11.40 12.53
CA ASP A 258 -59.50 -11.66 12.06
C ASP A 258 -60.18 -12.70 12.96
N ILE A 259 -61.45 -12.46 13.26
CA ILE A 259 -62.30 -13.32 14.09
C ILE A 259 -62.70 -14.54 13.25
N ASP A 260 -62.27 -15.71 13.70
CA ASP A 260 -62.69 -17.00 13.16
C ASP A 260 -64.04 -17.46 13.75
N GLU A 261 -64.46 -18.69 13.46
CA GLU A 261 -65.73 -19.23 13.96
C GLU A 261 -65.68 -19.58 15.45
N GLU A 262 -64.52 -20.02 15.96
CA GLU A 262 -64.34 -20.42 17.36
C GLU A 262 -64.45 -19.19 18.28
N ASP A 263 -63.86 -18.09 17.85
CA ASP A 263 -63.82 -16.83 18.55
C ASP A 263 -65.17 -16.12 18.59
N TRP A 264 -65.96 -16.33 17.54
CA TRP A 264 -67.20 -15.61 17.32
C TRP A 264 -68.22 -15.84 18.45
N ALA A 265 -68.25 -17.05 19.03
CA ALA A 265 -69.14 -17.36 20.14
C ALA A 265 -68.91 -16.43 21.35
N GLY A 266 -67.65 -16.27 21.75
CA GLY A 266 -67.26 -15.38 22.86
C GLY A 266 -67.47 -13.90 22.54
N VAL A 267 -67.19 -13.49 21.29
CA VAL A 267 -67.49 -12.11 20.84
C VAL A 267 -68.98 -11.81 20.96
N ARG A 268 -69.85 -12.71 20.51
CA ARG A 268 -71.31 -12.51 20.61
C ARG A 268 -71.79 -12.39 22.05
N GLU A 269 -71.25 -13.21 22.95
CA GLU A 269 -71.59 -13.17 24.37
C GLU A 269 -71.25 -11.81 24.98
N ILE A 270 -70.04 -11.31 24.73
CA ILE A 270 -69.64 -9.95 25.14
C ILE A 270 -70.60 -8.92 24.55
N LEU A 271 -70.85 -8.95 23.23
CA LEU A 271 -71.71 -7.98 22.58
C LEU A 271 -73.14 -7.98 23.13
N ALA A 272 -73.67 -9.14 23.56
CA ALA A 272 -75.00 -9.24 24.15
C ALA A 272 -75.12 -8.49 25.48
N GLY A 273 -74.00 -8.28 26.20
CA GLY A 273 -73.94 -7.45 27.42
C GLY A 273 -74.04 -5.94 27.17
N TYR A 274 -73.69 -5.48 25.97
CA TYR A 274 -73.62 -4.04 25.64
C TYR A 274 -74.68 -3.57 24.62
N VAL A 275 -75.28 -4.51 23.89
CA VAL A 275 -76.15 -4.20 22.75
C VAL A 275 -77.43 -5.02 22.80
N ALA A 276 -78.58 -4.39 22.53
CA ALA A 276 -79.87 -5.05 22.59
C ALA A 276 -79.97 -6.22 21.60
N LYS A 277 -80.66 -7.30 22.00
CA LYS A 277 -80.87 -8.52 21.19
C LYS A 277 -81.39 -8.24 19.77
N SER A 278 -82.20 -7.20 19.61
CA SER A 278 -82.72 -6.72 18.31
C SER A 278 -81.63 -6.32 17.31
N SER A 279 -80.44 -5.95 17.80
CA SER A 279 -79.30 -5.53 16.97
C SER A 279 -78.61 -6.71 16.28
N PHE A 280 -78.85 -7.93 16.76
CA PHE A 280 -78.38 -9.17 16.15
C PHE A 280 -79.41 -9.76 15.17
N THR A 281 -80.70 -9.59 15.45
CA THR A 281 -81.78 -10.24 14.67
C THR A 281 -82.37 -9.38 13.55
N LYS A 282 -82.32 -8.04 13.64
CA LYS A 282 -82.86 -7.13 12.62
C LYS A 282 -81.81 -6.64 11.61
N THR A 283 -80.61 -7.20 11.64
CA THR A 283 -79.47 -6.72 10.87
C THR A 283 -79.21 -7.60 9.66
N THR A 284 -79.14 -7.02 8.46
CA THR A 284 -78.81 -7.71 7.20
C THR A 284 -77.31 -7.92 6.97
N ILE A 285 -76.47 -7.58 7.96
CA ILE A 285 -75.00 -7.60 7.88
C ILE A 285 -74.48 -8.71 8.79
N ASP A 286 -73.59 -9.54 8.26
CA ASP A 286 -72.81 -10.48 9.06
C ASP A 286 -71.88 -9.68 9.99
N LEU A 287 -72.14 -9.75 11.30
CA LEU A 287 -71.42 -9.00 12.30
C LEU A 287 -69.97 -9.47 12.46
N ARG A 288 -69.68 -10.77 12.27
CA ARG A 288 -68.30 -11.30 12.34
C ARG A 288 -67.47 -10.70 11.22
N LEU A 289 -68.02 -10.74 10.02
CA LEU A 289 -67.40 -10.18 8.82
C LEU A 289 -67.27 -8.66 8.90
N ALA A 290 -68.26 -7.97 9.50
CA ALA A 290 -68.17 -6.54 9.77
C ALA A 290 -67.03 -6.19 10.73
N PHE A 291 -66.83 -6.96 11.82
CA PHE A 291 -65.69 -6.77 12.72
C PHE A 291 -64.35 -6.99 12.00
N ASN A 292 -64.24 -8.03 11.17
CA ASN A 292 -63.05 -8.27 10.36
C ASN A 292 -62.77 -7.11 9.41
N GLY A 293 -63.81 -6.52 8.81
CA GLY A 293 -63.69 -5.28 8.02
C GLY A 293 -63.22 -4.08 8.84
N MET A 294 -63.73 -3.92 10.07
CA MET A 294 -63.29 -2.87 11.00
C MET A 294 -61.81 -3.03 11.39
N PHE A 295 -61.36 -4.25 11.69
CA PHE A 295 -59.97 -4.55 12.01
C PHE A 295 -59.05 -4.39 10.80
N TYR A 296 -59.42 -4.96 9.65
CA TYR A 296 -58.70 -4.79 8.39
C TYR A 296 -58.43 -3.30 8.11
N ARG A 297 -59.45 -2.46 8.23
CA ARG A 297 -59.34 -1.01 8.05
C ARG A 297 -58.36 -0.35 9.04
N LEU A 298 -58.34 -0.79 10.30
CA LEU A 298 -57.42 -0.27 11.31
C LEU A 298 -55.98 -0.75 11.11
N ARG A 299 -55.77 -1.97 10.62
CA ARG A 299 -54.43 -2.54 10.33
C ARG A 299 -53.80 -1.97 9.05
N THR A 300 -54.61 -1.74 8.02
CA THR A 300 -54.14 -1.28 6.70
C THR A 300 -54.26 0.21 6.48
N GLY A 301 -55.10 0.88 7.27
CA GLY A 301 -55.43 2.29 7.08
C GLY A 301 -56.36 2.57 5.91
N THR A 302 -56.92 1.57 5.23
CA THR A 302 -57.84 1.77 4.08
C THR A 302 -58.98 2.73 4.43
N PRO A 303 -59.31 3.72 3.58
CA PRO A 303 -60.45 4.60 3.84
C PRO A 303 -61.77 3.86 3.61
N TRP A 304 -62.84 4.28 4.27
CA TRP A 304 -64.14 3.61 4.23
C TRP A 304 -64.72 3.45 2.82
N ASN A 305 -64.41 4.38 1.91
CA ASN A 305 -64.87 4.35 0.51
C ASN A 305 -64.06 3.41 -0.39
N GLU A 306 -62.88 2.95 0.03
CA GLU A 306 -62.05 1.97 -0.68
C GLU A 306 -62.13 0.57 -0.02
N MET A 307 -63.01 0.41 0.97
CA MET A 307 -63.21 -0.88 1.64
C MET A 307 -63.95 -1.85 0.72
N THR A 308 -63.53 -3.10 0.71
CA THR A 308 -64.13 -4.12 -0.16
C THR A 308 -65.56 -4.42 0.25
N ASP A 309 -66.45 -4.63 -0.74
CA ASP A 309 -67.84 -5.05 -0.47
C ASP A 309 -67.93 -6.44 0.17
N ALA A 310 -66.84 -7.21 0.15
CA ALA A 310 -66.71 -8.49 0.83
C ALA A 310 -66.98 -8.40 2.34
N PHE A 311 -66.76 -7.25 2.98
CA PHE A 311 -67.06 -7.07 4.40
C PHE A 311 -68.50 -6.63 4.69
N GLY A 312 -69.27 -6.29 3.64
CA GLY A 312 -70.57 -5.65 3.72
C GLY A 312 -70.50 -4.13 3.51
N ASN A 313 -71.64 -3.45 3.64
CA ASN A 313 -71.75 -2.03 3.33
C ASN A 313 -70.85 -1.16 4.25
N PRO A 314 -69.85 -0.43 3.72
CA PRO A 314 -68.86 0.27 4.54
C PRO A 314 -69.43 1.36 5.46
N GLN A 315 -70.47 2.07 5.00
CA GLN A 315 -71.10 3.13 5.79
C GLN A 315 -71.80 2.56 7.04
N ARG A 316 -72.54 1.45 6.87
CA ARG A 316 -73.19 0.77 8.00
C ARG A 316 -72.19 0.15 8.97
N ILE A 317 -71.06 -0.35 8.47
CA ILE A 317 -69.98 -0.89 9.30
C ILE A 317 -69.35 0.24 10.12
N ARG A 318 -69.06 1.38 9.51
CA ARG A 318 -68.56 2.58 10.21
C ARG A 318 -69.49 3.03 11.34
N GLU A 319 -70.79 3.14 11.08
CA GLU A 319 -71.78 3.55 12.09
C GLU A 319 -71.85 2.56 13.26
N ARG A 320 -71.78 1.26 12.96
CA ARG A 320 -71.72 0.21 13.98
C ARG A 320 -70.43 0.25 14.79
N GLN A 321 -69.29 0.43 14.14
CA GLN A 321 -68.01 0.55 14.84
C GLN A 321 -68.06 1.68 15.88
N LEU A 322 -68.60 2.83 15.49
CA LEU A 322 -68.76 3.97 16.40
C LEU A 322 -69.73 3.64 17.55
N THR A 323 -70.84 2.96 17.24
CA THR A 323 -71.82 2.55 18.25
C THR A 323 -71.22 1.58 19.26
N PHE A 324 -70.51 0.54 18.81
CA PHE A 324 -69.84 -0.42 19.69
C PHE A 324 -68.76 0.24 20.54
N PHE A 325 -68.01 1.18 19.96
CA PHE A 325 -66.99 1.93 20.67
C PHE A 325 -67.56 2.85 21.76
N GLN A 326 -68.61 3.61 21.44
CA GLN A 326 -69.25 4.51 22.40
C GLN A 326 -69.92 3.76 23.55
N ARG A 327 -70.38 2.53 23.32
CA ARG A 327 -71.00 1.67 24.33
C ARG A 327 -70.01 0.87 25.16
N GLY A 328 -68.71 0.91 24.88
CA GLY A 328 -67.70 0.11 25.57
C GLY A 328 -67.56 -1.33 25.05
N ALA A 329 -68.41 -1.75 24.11
CA ALA A 329 -68.41 -3.10 23.56
C ALA A 329 -67.14 -3.38 22.74
N TRP A 330 -66.63 -2.37 22.04
CA TRP A 330 -65.40 -2.49 21.24
C TRP A 330 -64.20 -2.86 22.10
N GLN A 331 -64.02 -2.15 23.22
CA GLN A 331 -62.90 -2.31 24.13
C GLN A 331 -62.89 -3.72 24.73
N ALA A 332 -64.04 -4.18 25.24
CA ALA A 332 -64.19 -5.53 25.78
C ALA A 332 -63.90 -6.63 24.74
N VAL A 333 -64.35 -6.45 23.49
CA VAL A 333 -64.05 -7.39 22.39
C VAL A 333 -62.56 -7.39 22.06
N VAL A 334 -61.93 -6.22 21.94
CA VAL A 334 -60.49 -6.10 21.64
C VAL A 334 -59.63 -6.72 22.74
N GLU A 335 -59.96 -6.48 24.00
CA GLU A 335 -59.27 -7.08 25.15
C GLU A 335 -59.34 -8.60 25.11
N MET A 336 -60.54 -9.17 24.92
CA MET A 336 -60.73 -10.62 24.84
C MET A 336 -59.96 -11.24 23.66
N LEU A 337 -60.06 -10.65 22.46
CA LEU A 337 -59.38 -11.20 21.28
C LEU A 337 -57.84 -11.12 21.41
N ASN A 338 -57.33 -10.05 22.01
CA ASN A 338 -55.88 -9.87 22.19
C ASN A 338 -55.27 -10.78 23.27
N GLN A 339 -56.06 -11.37 24.17
CA GLN A 339 -55.55 -12.36 25.14
C GLN A 339 -54.90 -13.56 24.45
N ARG A 340 -55.29 -13.85 23.21
CA ARG A 340 -54.75 -14.96 22.40
C ARG A 340 -53.42 -14.61 21.72
N GLY A 341 -53.01 -13.35 21.76
CA GLY A 341 -51.88 -12.84 20.98
C GLY A 341 -52.25 -12.61 19.51
N GLY A 342 -51.27 -12.20 18.70
CA GLY A 342 -51.45 -12.00 17.25
C GLY A 342 -52.06 -10.66 16.83
N GLY A 343 -52.31 -9.74 17.76
CA GLY A 343 -52.71 -8.37 17.43
C GLY A 343 -51.57 -7.58 16.77
N THR A 344 -51.92 -6.74 15.80
CA THR A 344 -50.96 -5.86 15.09
C THR A 344 -51.15 -4.40 15.49
N PRO A 345 -50.10 -3.56 15.51
CA PRO A 345 -50.26 -2.13 15.75
C PRO A 345 -51.25 -1.48 14.78
N VAL A 346 -52.02 -0.49 15.26
CA VAL A 346 -52.89 0.31 14.40
C VAL A 346 -52.08 1.05 13.35
N TYR A 347 -52.60 1.14 12.13
CA TYR A 347 -51.93 1.84 11.04
C TYR A 347 -51.66 3.30 11.38
N VAL A 348 -50.40 3.70 11.26
CA VAL A 348 -49.95 5.08 11.32
C VAL A 348 -49.44 5.47 9.95
N ALA A 349 -50.01 6.53 9.37
CA ALA A 349 -49.54 7.04 8.09
C ALA A 349 -48.08 7.50 8.22
N PRO A 350 -47.18 7.08 7.32
CA PRO A 350 -45.80 7.52 7.37
C PRO A 350 -45.72 9.04 7.24
N THR A 351 -44.91 9.68 8.08
CA THR A 351 -44.65 11.13 8.07
C THR A 351 -43.48 11.52 7.17
N VAL A 352 -42.72 10.51 6.71
CA VAL A 352 -41.56 10.65 5.85
C VAL A 352 -41.77 9.73 4.64
N PRO A 353 -41.41 10.16 3.41
CA PRO A 353 -41.44 9.25 2.26
C PRO A 353 -40.53 8.04 2.51
N PRO A 354 -40.76 6.90 1.85
CA PRO A 354 -39.80 5.81 1.89
C PRO A 354 -38.45 6.33 1.38
N LEU A 355 -37.41 6.18 2.21
CA LEU A 355 -36.07 6.63 1.89
C LEU A 355 -35.30 5.49 1.22
N LYS A 356 -34.72 5.75 0.06
CA LYS A 356 -33.78 4.86 -0.61
C LYS A 356 -32.37 5.34 -0.33
N ILE A 357 -31.62 4.52 0.40
CA ILE A 357 -30.21 4.75 0.71
C ILE A 357 -29.39 4.00 -0.35
N THR A 358 -28.53 4.70 -1.08
CA THR A 358 -27.57 4.11 -2.00
C THR A 358 -26.18 4.50 -1.54
N SER A 359 -25.25 3.55 -1.49
CA SER A 359 -23.84 3.81 -1.23
C SER A 359 -22.99 3.32 -2.39
N CYS A 360 -21.99 4.11 -2.77
CA CYS A 360 -20.86 3.64 -3.57
C CYS A 360 -19.62 3.67 -2.69
N ALA A 361 -18.85 2.58 -2.67
CA ALA A 361 -17.47 2.66 -2.20
C ALA A 361 -16.72 3.52 -3.22
N GLY A 362 -16.20 4.67 -2.80
CA GLY A 362 -15.45 5.55 -3.68
C GLY A 362 -14.20 4.83 -4.17
N ALA A 363 -14.25 4.26 -5.37
CA ALA A 363 -13.06 3.95 -6.14
C ALA A 363 -12.59 5.26 -6.78
N ALA A 364 -11.96 6.11 -5.97
CA ALA A 364 -11.07 7.12 -6.52
C ALA A 364 -9.76 6.38 -6.86
N PHE A 365 -9.67 5.94 -8.11
CA PHE A 365 -8.41 5.50 -8.72
C PHE A 365 -7.57 6.71 -9.11
#